data_AF-A0A512DNQ3-F1
#
_entry.id   AF-A0A512DNQ3-F1
#
_cell.length_a   1.000
_cell.length_b   1.000
_cell.length_c   1.000
_cell.angle_alpha   90.00
_cell.angle_beta   90.00
_cell.angle_gamma   90.00
#
_symmetry.space_group_name_H-M   'P 1'
#
loop_
_entity.id
_entity.type
_entity.pdbx_description
1 polymer ?
#
loop_
_entity_poly.entity_id
_entity_poly.type
_entity_poly.pdbx_seq_one_letter_code
_entity_poly.pdbx_strand_id
1 'polypeptide(L)' 'MFADLGEADGSLSVKRTTVIQGFPKVGRKMTFLFDYGDEWRFRVELVGMGQKVPRARYPKILASVGQAPEQYPDMEDED' A
#
# COMPACT_ATOMS: atom_id res chain seq x y z
N MET A 1 -16.02 -4.32 3.15
CA MET A 1 -15.85 -5.48 4.06
C MET A 1 -14.39 -5.90 4.02
N PHE A 2 -13.72 -5.94 5.17
CA PHE A 2 -12.30 -6.31 5.23
C PHE A 2 -12.15 -7.81 4.98
N ALA A 3 -11.21 -8.19 4.11
CA ALA A 3 -10.99 -9.58 3.70
C ALA A 3 -10.72 -10.54 4.88
N ASP A 4 -10.24 -10.01 6.01
CA ASP A 4 -9.89 -10.79 7.20
C ASP A 4 -10.99 -10.83 8.28
N LEU A 5 -12.17 -10.23 8.04
CA LEU A 5 -13.29 -10.19 9.00
C LEU A 5 -14.40 -11.23 8.71
N GLY A 6 -14.12 -12.24 7.90
CA GLY A 6 -14.93 -13.46 7.87
C GLY A 6 -16.13 -13.48 6.92
N GLU A 7 -16.42 -12.43 6.14
CA GLU A 7 -17.30 -12.59 4.97
C GLU A 7 -16.69 -11.94 3.72
N ALA A 8 -16.30 -12.80 2.78
CA ALA A 8 -16.41 -12.65 1.33
C ALA A 8 -15.59 -13.79 0.70
N ASP A 9 -16.29 -14.80 0.18
CA ASP A 9 -15.70 -15.86 -0.63
C ASP A 9 -15.11 -15.24 -1.92
N GLY A 10 -13.78 -15.10 -1.97
CA GLY A 10 -13.04 -14.49 -3.08
C GLY A 10 -12.09 -13.35 -2.72
N SER A 11 -12.10 -12.86 -1.47
CA SER A 11 -11.15 -11.84 -1.01
C SER A 11 -9.80 -12.43 -0.58
N LEU A 12 -8.71 -11.68 -0.80
CA LEU A 12 -7.34 -12.09 -0.46
C LEU A 12 -6.93 -11.52 0.90
N SER A 13 -6.35 -12.35 1.77
CA SER A 13 -5.90 -11.95 3.11
C SER A 13 -4.61 -11.12 3.06
N VAL A 14 -4.54 -10.02 3.80
CA VAL A 14 -3.35 -9.16 3.81
C VAL A 14 -2.12 -9.84 4.44
N LYS A 15 -2.34 -10.81 5.33
CA LYS A 15 -1.26 -11.54 6.01
C LYS A 15 -0.73 -12.72 5.19
N ARG A 16 -1.59 -13.33 4.37
CA ARG A 16 -1.27 -14.58 3.65
C ARG A 16 -0.94 -14.34 2.18
N THR A 17 -1.45 -13.27 1.60
CA THR A 17 -1.23 -12.93 0.20
C THR A 17 0.12 -12.23 0.04
N THR A 18 0.99 -12.82 -0.76
CA THR A 18 2.28 -12.24 -1.08
C THR A 18 2.14 -11.10 -2.08
N VAL A 19 3.13 -10.20 -2.12
CA VAL A 19 3.18 -9.10 -3.10
C VAL A 19 3.06 -9.61 -4.54
N ILE A 20 3.68 -10.75 -4.87
CA ILE A 20 3.62 -11.35 -6.21
C ILE A 20 2.20 -11.83 -6.56
N GLN A 21 1.44 -12.33 -5.58
CA GLN A 21 0.06 -12.73 -5.81
C GLN A 21 -0.86 -11.51 -6.04
N GLY A 22 -0.64 -10.41 -5.30
CA GLY A 22 -1.37 -9.16 -5.51
C GLY A 22 -1.00 -8.44 -6.82
N PHE A 23 0.25 -8.59 -7.27
CA PHE A 23 0.81 -7.97 -8.47
C PHE A 23 1.48 -9.00 -9.38
N PRO A 24 0.72 -9.86 -10.06
CA PRO A 24 1.27 -11.00 -10.80
C PRO A 24 2.06 -10.62 -12.06
N LYS A 25 1.87 -9.40 -12.57
CA LYS A 25 2.57 -8.91 -13.77
C LYS A 25 2.75 -7.40 -13.75
N VAL A 26 3.79 -6.93 -14.46
CA VAL A 26 4.05 -5.50 -14.67
C VAL A 26 2.82 -4.81 -15.27
N GLY A 27 2.55 -3.59 -14.80
CA GLY A 27 1.37 -2.80 -15.15
C GLY A 27 0.12 -3.13 -14.31
N ARG A 28 0.17 -4.13 -13.42
CA ARG A 28 -0.92 -4.35 -12.45
C ARG A 28 -0.98 -3.17 -11.47
N LYS A 29 -2.20 -2.68 -11.25
CA LYS A 29 -2.52 -1.55 -10.39
C LYS A 29 -3.48 -1.98 -9.28
N MET A 30 -3.35 -1.35 -8.12
CA MET A 30 -4.22 -1.51 -6.97
C MET A 30 -4.48 -0.14 -6.34
N THR A 31 -5.71 0.12 -5.92
CA THR A 31 -6.01 1.22 -5.02
C THR A 31 -5.77 0.75 -3.60
N PHE A 32 -4.83 1.38 -2.91
CA PHE A 32 -4.62 1.22 -1.48
C PHE A 32 -5.32 2.37 -0.78
N LEU A 33 -6.44 2.05 -0.13
CA LEU A 33 -7.18 2.99 0.70
C LEU A 33 -6.61 2.93 2.12
N PHE A 34 -6.07 4.04 2.59
CA PHE A 34 -5.57 4.24 3.94
C PHE A 34 -6.43 5.30 4.62
N ASP A 35 -6.56 5.21 5.94
CA ASP A 35 -7.43 6.07 6.73
C ASP A 35 -8.86 6.16 6.18
N TYR A 36 -9.77 5.35 6.73
CA TYR A 36 -11.15 5.35 6.25
C TYR A 36 -11.94 6.61 6.64
N GLY A 37 -11.44 7.45 7.55
CA GLY A 37 -12.03 8.74 7.88
C GLY A 37 -11.74 9.77 6.79
N ASP A 38 -10.47 9.89 6.41
CA ASP A 38 -10.02 10.88 5.42
C ASP A 38 -9.99 10.34 3.97
N GLU A 39 -10.24 9.04 3.80
CA GLU A 39 -10.24 8.33 2.52
C GLU A 39 -8.97 8.53 1.67
N TRP A 40 -7.78 8.39 2.25
CA TRP A 40 -6.54 8.55 1.50
C TRP A 40 -6.39 7.43 0.46
N ARG A 41 -6.49 7.79 -0.82
CA ARG A 41 -6.42 6.85 -1.95
C ARG A 41 -5.06 6.89 -2.61
N PHE A 42 -4.29 5.82 -2.45
CA PHE A 42 -3.01 5.64 -3.13
C PHE A 42 -3.15 4.68 -4.30
N ARG A 43 -2.60 5.06 -5.46
CA ARG A 43 -2.43 4.13 -6.59
C ARG A 43 -1.07 3.45 -6.48
N VAL A 44 -1.10 2.14 -6.25
CA VAL A 44 0.10 1.30 -6.23
C VAL A 44 0.20 0.54 -7.56
N GLU A 45 1.34 0.60 -8.21
CA GLU A 45 1.59 -0.04 -9.50
C GLU A 45 2.89 -0.83 -9.49
N LEU A 46 2.85 -2.05 -10.01
CA LEU A 46 4.06 -2.80 -10.31
C LEU A 46 4.65 -2.33 -11.63
N VAL A 47 5.67 -1.48 -11.56
CA VAL A 47 6.33 -0.90 -12.74
C VAL A 47 7.47 -1.76 -13.31
N GLY A 48 7.97 -2.73 -12.55
CA GLY A 48 9.06 -3.60 -12.98
C GLY A 48 9.35 -4.72 -11.98
N MET A 49 10.00 -5.77 -12.45
CA MET A 49 10.53 -6.86 -11.62
C MET A 49 12.03 -7.00 -11.88
N GLY A 50 12.79 -7.42 -10.87
CA GLY A 50 14.24 -7.55 -10.97
C GLY A 50 14.80 -8.60 -10.01
N GLN A 51 16.11 -8.83 -10.10
CA GLN A 51 16.78 -9.76 -9.21
C GLN A 51 17.13 -9.10 -7.87
N LYS A 52 17.07 -9.87 -6.78
CA LYS A 52 17.51 -9.41 -5.47
C LYS A 52 19.00 -9.10 -5.51
N VAL A 53 19.35 -7.86 -5.21
CA VAL A 53 20.75 -7.45 -5.04
C VAL A 53 21.33 -8.10 -3.77
N PRO A 54 22.43 -8.87 -3.85
CA PRO A 54 23.08 -9.47 -2.69
C PRO A 54 23.48 -8.43 -1.64
N ARG A 55 23.29 -8.76 -0.36
CA ARG A 55 23.63 -7.91 0.81
C ARG A 55 22.91 -6.55 0.87
N ALA A 56 21.99 -6.25 -0.03
CA ALA A 56 21.17 -5.04 0.06
C ALA A 56 20.07 -5.19 1.11
N ARG A 57 19.81 -4.12 1.87
CA ARG A 57 18.63 -3.97 2.73
C ARG A 57 17.47 -3.38 1.93
N TYR A 58 16.26 -3.87 2.19
CA TYR A 58 15.00 -3.46 1.58
C TYR A 58 13.96 -3.16 2.67
N PRO A 59 12.91 -2.37 2.41
CA PRO A 59 12.63 -1.65 1.15
C PRO A 59 13.61 -0.50 0.89
N LYS A 60 13.63 0.02 -0.35
CA LYS A 60 14.43 1.19 -0.74
C LYS A 60 13.55 2.18 -1.46
N ILE A 61 13.65 3.46 -1.08
CA ILE A 61 13.08 4.57 -1.83
C ILE A 61 14.07 4.94 -2.93
N LEU A 62 13.63 4.84 -4.19
CA LEU A 62 14.46 5.18 -5.35
C LEU A 62 14.22 6.62 -5.83
N ALA A 63 12.99 7.11 -5.68
CA ALA A 63 12.59 8.47 -5.99
C ALA A 63 11.39 8.85 -5.11
N SER A 64 11.30 10.14 -4.79
CA SER A 64 10.13 10.76 -4.17
C SER A 64 9.84 12.06 -4.90
N VAL A 65 8.56 12.39 -5.08
CA VAL A 65 8.14 13.58 -5.80
C VAL A 65 7.08 14.29 -4.96
N GLY A 66 7.28 15.59 -4.75
CA GLY A 66 6.42 16.39 -3.88
C GLY A 66 6.72 16.19 -2.40
N GLN A 67 5.94 16.86 -1.55
CA GLN A 67 5.94 16.66 -0.12
C GLN A 67 4.73 15.79 0.24
N ALA A 68 4.94 14.78 1.09
CA ALA A 68 3.83 14.04 1.66
C ALA A 68 3.03 14.98 2.56
N PRO A 69 1.69 14.96 2.50
CA PRO A 69 0.86 15.72 3.43
C PRO A 69 1.14 15.26 4.87
N GLU A 70 0.96 16.18 5.82
CA GLU A 70 1.06 15.89 7.25
C GLU A 70 -0.01 14.86 7.65
N GLN A 71 0.38 13.85 8.42
CA GLN A 71 -0.50 12.76 8.82
C GLN A 71 -1.05 13.05 10.23
N TYR A 72 -2.28 13.59 10.24
CA TYR A 72 -2.99 14.22 11.35
C TYR A 72 -2.32 15.52 11.84
N PRO A 73 -2.75 16.70 11.36
CA PRO A 73 -2.37 17.94 12.03
C PRO A 73 -2.86 17.89 13.48
N ASP A 74 -2.11 18.51 14.40
CA ASP A 74 -2.56 18.64 15.79
C ASP A 74 -3.98 19.23 15.78
N MET A 75 -4.93 18.50 16.35
CA MET A 75 -6.27 19.04 16.57
C MET A 75 -6.06 20.23 17.51
N GLU A 76 -6.28 21.46 17.03
CA GLU A 76 -6.40 22.59 17.93
C GLU A 76 -7.46 22.18 18.96
N ASP A 77 -7.06 22.07 20.23
CA ASP A 77 -7.98 21.81 21.33
C ASP A 77 -9.11 22.86 21.21
N GLU A 78 -10.29 22.45 20.76
CA GLU A 78 -11.50 23.28 20.77
C GLU A 78 -11.82 23.55 22.26
N ASP A 79 -11.33 24.68 22.78
CA ASP A 79 -11.77 25.30 24.04
C ASP A 79 -13.28 25.61 24.03
#